data_AF-A0A4Z0AJV4-F1
#
_entry.id   AF-A0A4Z0AJV4-F1
#
_cell.length_a   1.000
_cell.length_b   1.000
_cell.length_c   1.000
_cell.angle_alpha   90.00
_cell.angle_beta   90.00
_cell.angle_gamma   90.00
#
_symmetry.space_group_name_H-M   'P 1'
#
loop_
_entity.id
_entity.type
_entity.pdbx_description
1 polymer ?
#
loop_
_entity_poly.entity_id
_entity_poly.type
_entity_poly.pdbx_seq_one_letter_code
_entity_poly.pdbx_strand_id
1 'polypeptide(L)'
;MGKRKTVWPTDREVRLRFILYALIDAASVEGVSSEIVLSAHKLLGDSPTEAQLLGALGEILAADEMFGFRFPRGSEAEEFMLALEQIAG
;
A
#
# COMPACT_ATOMS: atom_id res chain seq x y z
N MET A 1 35.00 -7.33 1.13
CA MET A 1 33.68 -7.17 0.49
C MET A 1 32.65 -7.97 1.28
N GLY A 2 31.86 -7.30 2.12
CA GLY A 2 30.87 -7.96 2.97
C GLY A 2 29.70 -8.47 2.13
N LYS A 3 29.35 -9.74 2.28
CA LYS A 3 28.14 -10.32 1.67
C LYS A 3 26.94 -9.50 2.15
N ARG A 4 26.27 -8.77 1.25
CA ARG A 4 24.96 -8.17 1.56
C ARG A 4 24.04 -9.33 1.93
N LYS A 5 23.63 -9.41 3.19
CA LYS A 5 22.59 -10.36 3.61
C LYS A 5 21.34 -9.99 2.83
N THR A 6 20.81 -10.93 2.06
CA THR A 6 19.46 -10.80 1.51
C THR A 6 18.50 -10.72 2.69
N VAL A 7 17.93 -9.55 2.92
CA VAL A 7 16.87 -9.36 3.91
C VAL A 7 15.57 -9.73 3.20
N TRP A 8 14.91 -10.77 3.69
CA TRP A 8 13.61 -11.17 3.19
C TRP A 8 12.54 -10.24 3.74
N PRO A 9 11.52 -9.87 2.94
CA PRO A 9 10.39 -9.12 3.45
C PRO A 9 9.64 -9.96 4.48
N THR A 10 9.10 -9.28 5.47
CA THR A 10 8.18 -9.86 6.43
C THR A 10 6.84 -10.18 5.75
N ASP A 11 6.09 -11.11 6.34
CA ASP A 11 4.72 -11.44 5.91
C ASP A 11 3.81 -10.18 5.84
N ARG A 12 4.03 -9.24 6.76
CA ARG A 12 3.31 -7.95 6.79
C ARG A 12 3.68 -7.04 5.61
N GLU A 13 4.96 -6.95 5.28
CA GLU A 13 5.42 -6.19 4.11
C GLU A 13 4.94 -6.81 2.80
N VAL A 14 4.88 -8.15 2.73
CA VAL A 14 4.31 -8.86 1.57
C VAL A 14 2.83 -8.50 1.40
N ARG A 15 2.02 -8.62 2.46
CA ARG A 15 0.59 -8.24 2.40
C ARG A 15 0.39 -6.78 1.99
N LEU A 16 1.13 -5.86 2.61
CA LEU A 16 1.06 -4.43 2.27
C LEU A 16 1.40 -4.15 0.80
N ARG A 17 2.35 -4.87 0.21
CA ARG A 17 2.65 -4.73 -1.23
C ARG A 17 1.48 -5.16 -2.10
N PHE A 18 0.81 -6.26 -1.77
CA PHE A 18 -0.38 -6.71 -2.49
C PHE A 18 -1.54 -5.71 -2.36
N ILE A 19 -1.77 -5.19 -1.16
CA ILE A 19 -2.80 -4.17 -0.91
C ILE A 19 -2.48 -2.90 -1.69
N LEU A 20 -1.24 -2.41 -1.65
CA LEU A 20 -0.82 -1.23 -2.39
C LEU A 20 -0.95 -1.44 -3.91
N TYR A 21 -0.60 -2.62 -4.43
CA TYR A 21 -0.80 -2.95 -5.85
C TYR A 21 -2.28 -2.91 -6.25
N ALA A 22 -3.17 -3.50 -5.45
CA ALA A 22 -4.61 -3.45 -5.71
C ALA A 22 -5.18 -2.03 -5.61
N LEU A 23 -4.68 -1.24 -4.66
CA LEU A 23 -5.10 0.15 -4.49
C LEU A 23 -4.62 1.04 -5.65
N ILE A 24 -3.40 0.80 -6.17
CA ILE A 24 -2.88 1.48 -7.36
C ILE A 24 -3.81 1.25 -8.57
N ASP A 25 -4.29 0.01 -8.76
CA ASP A 25 -5.22 -0.32 -9.84
C ASP A 25 -6.55 0.42 -9.68
N ALA A 26 -7.14 0.37 -8.47
CA ALA A 26 -8.38 1.10 -8.17
C ALA A 26 -8.23 2.62 -8.34
N ALA A 27 -7.17 3.20 -7.80
CA ALA A 27 -6.87 4.64 -7.92
C ALA A 27 -6.69 5.08 -9.37
N SER A 28 -6.10 4.22 -10.21
CA SER A 28 -5.97 4.48 -11.65
C SER A 28 -7.33 4.54 -12.34
N VAL A 29 -8.29 3.70 -11.93
CA VAL A 29 -9.66 3.69 -12.46
C VAL A 29 -10.46 4.90 -11.98
N GLU A 30 -10.30 5.30 -10.71
CA GLU A 30 -10.95 6.47 -10.13
C GLU A 30 -10.36 7.80 -10.65
N GLY A 31 -9.22 7.76 -11.34
CA GLY A 31 -8.62 8.92 -12.00
C GLY A 31 -7.67 9.73 -11.11
N VAL A 32 -7.14 9.14 -10.04
CA VAL A 32 -6.10 9.75 -9.19
C VAL A 32 -4.91 10.16 -10.05
N SER A 33 -4.30 11.31 -9.70
CA SER A 33 -3.12 11.84 -10.39
C SER A 33 -2.07 10.77 -10.69
N SER A 34 -1.66 10.68 -11.96
CA SER A 34 -0.64 9.75 -12.40
C SER A 34 0.70 9.94 -11.67
N GLU A 35 0.97 11.12 -11.12
CA GLU A 35 2.18 11.36 -10.32
C GLU A 35 2.16 10.53 -9.02
N ILE A 36 1.03 10.54 -8.31
CA ILE A 36 0.83 9.78 -7.07
C ILE A 36 0.89 8.28 -7.37
N VAL A 37 0.10 7.84 -8.36
CA VAL A 37 0.01 6.43 -8.76
C VAL A 37 1.36 5.90 -9.23
N LEU A 38 2.09 6.65 -10.05
CA LEU A 38 3.41 6.24 -10.56
C LEU A 38 4.47 6.21 -9.45
N SER A 39 4.43 7.15 -8.50
CA SER A 39 5.31 7.17 -7.34
C SER A 39 5.12 5.90 -6.49
N ALA A 40 3.87 5.57 -6.17
CA ALA A 40 3.52 4.36 -5.43
C ALA A 40 3.90 3.07 -6.19
N HIS A 41 3.72 3.04 -7.52
CA HIS A 41 4.11 1.89 -8.34
C HIS A 41 5.63 1.69 -8.36
N LYS A 42 6.43 2.77 -8.45
CA LYS A 42 7.89 2.70 -8.37
C LYS A 42 8.35 2.16 -7.02
N LEU A 43 7.70 2.60 -5.93
CA LEU A 43 8.03 2.16 -4.58
C LEU A 43 7.98 0.62 -4.44
N LEU A 44 7.04 -0.06 -5.11
CA LEU A 44 6.94 -1.52 -5.08
C LEU A 44 8.20 -2.23 -5.62
N GLY A 45 8.97 -1.59 -6.50
CA GLY A 45 10.18 -2.14 -7.09
C GLY A 45 11.41 -2.10 -6.17
N ASP A 46 11.44 -1.20 -5.19
CA ASP A 46 12.65 -0.85 -4.42
C ASP A 46 12.71 -1.49 -3.02
N SER A 47 12.17 -2.70 -2.86
CA SER A 47 12.10 -3.42 -1.57
C SER A 47 11.63 -2.53 -0.39
N PRO A 48 10.43 -1.95 -0.51
CA PRO A 48 9.97 -0.94 0.44
C PRO A 48 9.75 -1.54 1.82
N THR A 49 10.02 -0.72 2.83
CA THR A 49 9.70 -0.98 4.23
C THR A 49 8.21 -0.82 4.50
N GLU A 50 7.74 -1.41 5.59
CA GLU A 50 6.38 -1.25 6.08
C GLU A 50 5.93 0.21 6.16
N ALA A 51 6.75 1.10 6.72
CA ALA A 51 6.40 2.52 6.89
C ALA A 51 6.22 3.24 5.54
N GLN A 52 7.06 2.89 4.55
CA GLN A 52 6.94 3.46 3.21
C GLN A 52 5.66 2.97 2.51
N LEU A 53 5.30 1.70 2.67
CA LEU A 53 4.07 1.14 2.12
C LEU A 53 2.83 1.80 2.74
N LEU A 54 2.82 1.98 4.06
CA LEU A 54 1.73 2.67 4.76
C LEU A 54 1.63 4.15 4.33
N GLY A 55 2.76 4.83 4.15
CA GLY A 55 2.79 6.20 3.66
C GLY A 55 2.17 6.31 2.26
N ALA A 56 2.53 5.43 1.33
CA ALA A 56 1.98 5.41 -0.01
C ALA A 56 0.47 5.06 -0.03
N LEU A 57 0.03 4.11 0.81
CA LEU A 57 -1.40 3.82 0.98
C LEU A 57 -2.16 5.06 1.46
N GLY A 58 -1.63 5.76 2.46
CA GLY A 58 -2.23 6.98 2.99
C GLY A 58 -2.29 8.12 1.96
N GLU A 59 -1.24 8.29 1.17
CA GLU A 59 -1.19 9.30 0.11
C GLU A 59 -2.25 9.06 -0.97
N ILE A 60 -2.41 7.81 -1.42
CA ILE A 60 -3.46 7.46 -2.39
C ILE A 60 -4.85 7.64 -1.78
N LEU A 61 -5.09 7.14 -0.57
CA LEU A 61 -6.40 7.24 0.09
C LEU A 61 -6.81 8.67 0.44
N ALA A 62 -5.84 9.58 0.57
CA ALA A 62 -6.08 11.00 0.82
C ALA A 62 -6.43 11.80 -0.44
N ALA A 63 -6.30 11.22 -1.64
CA ALA A 63 -6.70 11.87 -2.88
C ALA A 63 -8.22 12.07 -2.93
N ASP A 64 -8.68 13.22 -3.44
CA ASP A 64 -10.10 13.56 -3.49
C ASP A 64 -10.90 12.54 -4.33
N GLU A 65 -10.30 11.98 -5.37
CA GLU A 65 -10.90 10.94 -6.22
C GLU A 65 -11.18 9.64 -5.44
N MET A 66 -10.44 9.40 -4.36
CA MET A 66 -10.63 8.24 -3.49
C MET A 66 -11.64 8.50 -2.37
N PHE A 67 -12.31 9.66 -2.35
CA PHE A 67 -13.33 9.96 -1.36
C PHE A 67 -14.49 8.95 -1.41
N GLY A 68 -14.73 8.27 -0.29
CA GLY A 68 -15.76 7.23 -0.19
C GLY A 68 -15.31 5.85 -0.68
N PHE A 69 -14.06 5.72 -1.18
CA PHE A 69 -13.46 4.43 -1.46
C PHE A 69 -13.48 3.55 -0.20
N ARG A 70 -13.83 2.29 -0.40
CA ARG A 70 -13.69 1.25 0.61
C ARG A 70 -13.17 -0.01 -0.05
N PHE A 71 -12.28 -0.71 0.66
CA PHE A 71 -11.95 -2.07 0.28
C PHE A 71 -13.23 -2.93 0.24
N PRO A 72 -13.29 -3.94 -0.64
CA PRO A 72 -14.43 -4.85 -0.67
C PRO A 72 -14.67 -5.46 0.71
N ARG A 73 -15.95 -5.49 1.14
CA ARG A 73 -16.30 -5.99 2.47
C ARG A 73 -15.93 -7.47 2.62
N GLY A 74 -15.28 -7.81 3.73
CA GLY A 74 -14.76 -9.15 4.01
C GLY A 74 -13.56 -9.54 3.15
N SER A 75 -12.92 -8.58 2.47
CA SER A 75 -11.64 -8.84 1.80
C SER A 75 -10.49 -8.85 2.80
N GLU A 76 -9.44 -9.61 2.48
CA GLU A 76 -8.20 -9.61 3.27
C GLU A 76 -7.61 -8.20 3.44
N ALA A 77 -7.77 -7.33 2.44
CA ALA A 77 -7.34 -5.94 2.51
C ALA A 77 -8.14 -5.14 3.55
N GLU A 78 -9.48 -5.30 3.59
CA GLU A 78 -10.31 -4.65 4.61
C GLU A 78 -9.95 -5.16 6.01
N GLU A 79 -9.88 -6.47 6.20
CA GLU A 79 -9.54 -7.09 7.49
C GLU A 79 -8.16 -6.65 7.98
N PHE A 80 -7.18 -6.62 7.08
CA PHE A 80 -5.83 -6.21 7.40
C PHE A 80 -5.78 -4.73 7.80
N MET A 81 -6.42 -3.83 7.03
CA MET A 81 -6.45 -2.40 7.34
C MET A 81 -7.15 -2.12 8.68
N LEU A 82 -8.26 -2.81 8.97
CA LEU A 82 -8.93 -2.72 10.28
C LEU A 82 -8.05 -3.21 11.43
N ALA A 83 -7.28 -4.28 11.22
CA ALA A 83 -6.34 -4.77 12.22
C ALA A 83 -5.22 -3.76 12.50
N LEU A 84 -4.78 -3.00 11.50
CA LEU A 84 -3.79 -1.92 11.67
C LEU A 84 -4.32 -0.77 12.53
N GLU A 85 -5.54 -0.31 12.25
CA GLU A 85 -6.18 0.77 12.99
C GLU A 85 -6.36 0.41 14.48
N GLN A 86 -6.72 -0.84 14.76
CA GLN A 86 -6.87 -1.32 16.15
C GLN A 86 -5.55 -1.44 16.92
N ILE A 87 -4.41 -1.55 16.25
CA ILE A 87 -3.08 -1.59 16.90
C ILE A 87 -2.52 -0.17 17.09
N ALA A 88 -2.98 0.80 16.32
CA ALA A 88 -2.54 2.20 16.38
C ALA A 88 -3.31 3.05 17.40
N GLY A 89 -4.41 2.55 17.96
CA GLY A 89 -5.21 3.18 19.03
C GLY A 89 -4.83 2.70 20.43
#